data_AF-A0A3D1M8F7-F1
#
_entry.id   AF-A0A3D1M8F7-F1
#
_cell.length_a   1.000
_cell.length_b   1.000
_cell.length_c   1.000
_cell.angle_alpha   90.00
_cell.angle_beta   90.00
_cell.angle_gamma   90.00
#
_symmetry.space_group_name_H-M   'P 1'
#
loop_
_entity.id
_entity.type
_entity.pdbx_description
1 polymer ?
#
loop_
_entity_poly.entity_id
_entity_poly.type
_entity_poly.pdbx_seq_one_letter_code
_entity_poly.pdbx_strand_id
1 'polypeptide(L)'
;MLRKAWNRFRSSEGNTADQEAFRIFREENRDWLEDYCLFRVLKDRFGGKSWTEWPDDLKNREPGAVREAAEKERGEEGFYAFLEYEFLKQWKELKAYANRQGIRIIGDIPIYVAMDSSDAWAAPELFQFDRDRVPLAVAGVPPDVFSADGQLWGNPLYDWEYHKKTGYSWWVKRMAHCRELYDMIRIDHFRGFEAYYSVPYGEKTARNGRWVKGPGMDLFRVLKKAVGQAGVIAEDLGVITDGVKELIRETGYPGMKVLQFAFGSGPDNSFLPWKYPANCVVYTGTHDNDTTVGWYRSANAGEK
;
A
#
# COMPACT_ATOMS: atom_id res chain seq x y z
N MET A 1 -16.23 -20.69 -9.60
CA MET A 1 -15.35 -21.74 -9.02
C MET A 1 -15.22 -21.60 -7.50
N LEU A 2 -14.73 -20.46 -6.99
CA LEU A 2 -14.48 -20.24 -5.56
C LEU A 2 -15.72 -20.37 -4.66
N ARG A 3 -16.89 -19.86 -5.08
CA ARG A 3 -18.15 -20.07 -4.32
C ARG A 3 -18.51 -21.56 -4.16
N LYS A 4 -18.22 -22.39 -5.17
CA LYS A 4 -18.41 -23.85 -5.08
C LYS A 4 -17.41 -24.49 -4.11
N ALA A 5 -16.18 -24.00 -4.07
CA ALA A 5 -15.18 -24.44 -3.10
C ALA A 5 -15.63 -24.08 -1.66
N TRP A 6 -16.06 -22.83 -1.43
CA TRP A 6 -16.63 -22.40 -0.13
C TRP A 6 -17.82 -23.26 0.31
N ASN A 7 -18.77 -23.53 -0.58
CA ASN A 7 -19.93 -24.37 -0.26
C ASN A 7 -19.54 -25.79 0.15
N ARG A 8 -18.51 -26.37 -0.48
CA ARG A 8 -17.96 -27.68 -0.06
C ARG A 8 -17.20 -27.57 1.25
N PHE A 9 -16.36 -26.54 1.38
CA PHE A 9 -15.55 -26.28 2.56
C PHE A 9 -16.40 -26.18 3.83
N ARG A 10 -17.53 -25.45 3.79
CA ARG A 10 -18.43 -25.28 4.94
C ARG A 10 -19.42 -26.42 5.18
N SER A 11 -19.46 -27.43 4.30
CA SER A 11 -20.36 -28.57 4.44
C SER A 11 -19.85 -29.55 5.50
N SER A 12 -20.71 -30.47 5.93
CA SER A 12 -20.31 -31.57 6.83
C SER A 12 -19.30 -32.54 6.20
N GLU A 13 -19.14 -32.50 4.87
CA GLU A 13 -18.14 -33.27 4.13
C GLU A 13 -16.79 -32.54 4.02
N GLY A 14 -16.70 -31.30 4.53
CA GLY A 14 -15.47 -30.52 4.55
C GLY A 14 -14.43 -31.09 5.52
N ASN A 15 -13.15 -30.81 5.25
CA ASN A 15 -12.06 -31.22 6.13
C ASN A 15 -12.15 -30.46 7.47
N THR A 16 -12.49 -31.15 8.56
CA THR A 16 -12.67 -30.56 9.89
C THR A 16 -11.42 -29.83 10.40
N ALA A 17 -10.22 -30.32 10.09
CA ALA A 17 -8.97 -29.68 10.52
C ALA A 17 -8.73 -28.36 9.76
N ASP A 18 -9.04 -28.32 8.47
CA ASP A 18 -8.93 -27.10 7.64
C ASP A 18 -10.00 -26.06 8.06
N GLN A 19 -11.20 -26.52 8.43
CA GLN A 19 -12.24 -25.67 9.03
C GLN A 19 -11.81 -25.08 10.38
N GLU A 20 -11.11 -25.86 11.22
CA GLU A 20 -10.55 -25.34 12.47
C GLU A 20 -9.45 -24.31 12.23
N ALA A 21 -8.52 -24.59 11.32
CA ALA A 21 -7.47 -23.64 10.93
C ALA A 21 -8.07 -22.34 10.37
N PHE A 22 -9.18 -22.42 9.62
CA PHE A 22 -9.92 -21.25 9.17
C PHE A 22 -10.55 -20.44 10.32
N ARG A 23 -11.10 -21.11 11.35
CA ARG A 23 -11.62 -20.42 12.53
C ARG A 23 -10.52 -19.68 13.30
N ILE A 24 -9.36 -20.32 13.48
CA ILE A 24 -8.18 -19.70 14.09
C ILE A 24 -7.71 -18.51 13.25
N PHE A 25 -7.58 -18.68 11.94
CA PHE A 25 -7.21 -17.60 11.01
C PHE A 25 -8.12 -16.37 11.17
N ARG A 26 -9.44 -16.58 11.24
CA ARG A 26 -10.40 -15.49 11.43
C ARG A 26 -10.23 -14.77 12.76
N GLU A 27 -9.93 -15.51 13.84
CA GLU A 27 -9.68 -14.93 15.16
C GLU A 27 -8.40 -14.10 15.16
N GLU A 28 -7.30 -14.65 14.63
CA GLU A 28 -5.99 -14.00 14.57
C GLU A 28 -5.99 -12.72 13.71
N ASN A 29 -6.86 -12.68 12.69
CA ASN A 29 -6.95 -11.57 11.72
C ASN A 29 -8.20 -10.71 11.91
N ARG A 30 -8.91 -10.86 13.04
CA ARG A 30 -10.20 -10.19 13.28
C ARG A 30 -10.13 -8.68 13.02
N ASP A 31 -9.02 -8.06 13.41
CA ASP A 31 -8.86 -6.62 13.45
C ASP A 31 -8.88 -5.92 12.08
N TRP A 32 -8.61 -6.63 10.99
CA TRP A 32 -8.77 -6.12 9.62
C TRP A 32 -9.78 -6.93 8.80
N LEU A 33 -9.88 -8.24 9.07
CA LEU A 33 -10.64 -9.16 8.24
C LEU A 33 -12.15 -8.93 8.33
N GLU A 34 -12.68 -8.62 9.52
CA GLU A 34 -14.13 -8.39 9.69
C GLU A 34 -14.58 -7.15 8.90
N ASP A 35 -13.86 -6.04 9.03
CA ASP A 35 -14.14 -4.82 8.27
C ASP A 35 -13.97 -5.01 6.77
N TYR A 36 -12.93 -5.74 6.34
CA TYR A 36 -12.76 -6.09 4.93
C TYR A 36 -13.92 -6.94 4.40
N CYS A 37 -14.32 -7.99 5.12
CA CYS A 37 -15.39 -8.88 4.68
C CYS A 37 -16.72 -8.14 4.57
N LEU A 38 -17.08 -7.32 5.57
CA LEU A 38 -18.30 -6.52 5.52
C LEU A 38 -18.23 -5.48 4.39
N PHE A 39 -17.09 -4.83 4.19
CA PHE A 39 -16.88 -3.91 3.08
C PHE A 39 -17.14 -4.59 1.73
N ARG A 40 -16.58 -5.79 1.52
CA ARG A 40 -16.76 -6.58 0.28
C ARG A 40 -18.22 -6.96 0.05
N VAL A 41 -18.90 -7.42 1.10
CA VAL A 41 -20.31 -7.79 1.06
C VAL A 41 -21.19 -6.58 0.70
N LEU A 42 -20.99 -5.45 1.39
CA LEU A 42 -21.73 -4.22 1.12
C LEU A 42 -21.46 -3.71 -0.30
N LYS A 43 -20.21 -3.80 -0.76
CA LYS A 43 -19.83 -3.45 -2.13
C LYS A 43 -20.61 -4.28 -3.16
N ASP A 44 -20.70 -5.60 -2.97
CA ASP A 44 -21.47 -6.47 -3.86
C ASP A 44 -22.98 -6.14 -3.79
N ARG A 45 -23.53 -5.91 -2.58
CA ARG A 45 -24.94 -5.50 -2.38
C ARG A 45 -25.29 -4.20 -3.11
N PHE A 46 -24.37 -3.24 -3.13
CA PHE A 46 -24.56 -1.95 -3.81
C PHE A 46 -24.05 -1.96 -5.26
N GLY A 47 -23.84 -3.14 -5.87
CA GLY A 47 -23.52 -3.26 -7.29
C GLY A 47 -22.13 -2.76 -7.66
N GLY A 48 -21.17 -2.85 -6.74
CA GLY A 48 -19.79 -2.44 -6.95
C GLY A 48 -19.49 -0.98 -6.65
N LYS A 49 -20.49 -0.17 -6.28
CA LYS A 49 -20.32 1.26 -5.96
C LYS A 49 -19.26 1.51 -4.89
N SER A 50 -18.64 2.69 -4.95
CA SER A 50 -17.73 3.14 -3.91
C SER A 50 -18.48 3.30 -2.59
N TRP A 51 -17.81 3.08 -1.46
CA TRP A 51 -18.43 3.29 -0.14
C TRP A 51 -18.88 4.74 0.09
N THR A 52 -18.30 5.69 -0.64
CA THR A 52 -18.71 7.10 -0.63
C THR A 52 -20.10 7.34 -1.22
N GLU A 53 -20.65 6.35 -1.95
CA GLU A 53 -21.97 6.38 -2.59
C GLU A 53 -23.01 5.49 -1.88
N TRP A 54 -22.64 4.86 -0.76
CA TRP A 54 -23.56 4.06 0.03
C TRP A 54 -24.52 4.95 0.84
N PRO A 55 -25.64 4.39 1.35
CA PRO A 55 -26.49 5.11 2.30
C PRO A 55 -25.68 5.74 3.44
N ASP A 56 -26.08 6.94 3.88
CA ASP A 56 -25.29 7.77 4.77
C ASP A 56 -24.95 7.07 6.10
N ASP A 57 -25.85 6.25 6.63
CA ASP A 57 -25.64 5.48 7.86
C ASP A 57 -24.51 4.44 7.72
N LEU A 58 -24.42 3.76 6.57
CA LEU A 58 -23.35 2.80 6.26
C LEU A 58 -22.06 3.49 5.81
N LYS A 59 -22.17 4.54 4.98
CA LYS A 59 -21.04 5.40 4.62
C LYS A 59 -20.40 5.96 5.87
N ASN A 60 -21.20 6.40 6.84
CA ASN A 60 -20.77 6.97 8.12
C ASN A 60 -20.55 5.96 9.24
N ARG A 61 -20.68 4.66 8.94
CA ARG A 61 -20.49 3.56 9.89
C ARG A 61 -21.22 3.78 11.22
N GLU A 62 -22.47 4.23 11.15
CA GLU A 62 -23.31 4.35 12.33
C GLU A 62 -23.41 2.98 13.02
N PRO A 63 -23.09 2.87 14.32
CA PRO A 63 -22.96 1.56 14.98
C PRO A 63 -24.20 0.67 14.87
N GLY A 64 -25.41 1.27 14.78
CA GLY A 64 -26.65 0.53 14.54
C GLY A 64 -26.70 -0.07 13.14
N ALA A 65 -26.50 0.75 12.11
CA ALA A 65 -26.55 0.34 10.70
C ALA A 65 -25.47 -0.70 10.35
N VAL A 66 -24.25 -0.53 10.87
CA VAL A 66 -23.16 -1.51 10.65
C VAL A 66 -23.49 -2.86 11.28
N ARG A 67 -24.03 -2.87 12.51
CA ARG A 67 -24.44 -4.12 13.17
C ARG A 67 -25.59 -4.80 12.43
N GLU A 68 -26.62 -4.04 12.04
CA GLU A 68 -27.74 -4.58 11.27
C GLU A 68 -27.27 -5.16 9.93
N ALA A 69 -26.37 -4.46 9.23
CA ALA A 69 -25.77 -4.97 8.01
C ALA A 69 -24.99 -6.26 8.24
N ALA A 70 -24.10 -6.31 9.24
CA ALA A 70 -23.33 -7.51 9.57
C ALA A 70 -24.24 -8.71 9.93
N GLU A 71 -25.33 -8.47 10.67
CA GLU A 71 -26.31 -9.50 11.01
C GLU A 71 -27.09 -10.00 9.79
N LYS A 72 -27.53 -9.08 8.93
CA LYS A 72 -28.31 -9.41 7.73
C LYS A 72 -27.50 -10.18 6.71
N GLU A 73 -26.22 -9.84 6.57
CA GLU A 73 -25.34 -10.45 5.58
C GLU A 73 -24.50 -11.60 6.17
N ARG A 74 -24.87 -12.05 7.38
CA ARG A 74 -24.21 -13.14 8.10
C ARG A 74 -24.19 -14.41 7.25
N GLY A 75 -23.00 -14.79 6.83
CA GLY A 75 -22.76 -15.97 5.97
C GLY A 75 -22.04 -15.62 4.67
N GLU A 76 -22.33 -14.46 4.07
CA GLU A 76 -21.59 -13.98 2.90
C GLU A 76 -20.21 -13.44 3.29
N GLU A 77 -20.07 -12.83 4.46
CA GLU A 77 -18.76 -12.45 5.02
C GLU A 77 -17.81 -13.65 5.13
N GLY A 78 -18.36 -14.83 5.46
CA GLY A 78 -17.59 -16.07 5.57
C GLY A 78 -16.97 -16.48 4.24
N PHE A 79 -17.61 -16.15 3.11
CA PHE A 79 -17.04 -16.41 1.79
C PHE A 79 -15.78 -15.57 1.55
N TYR A 80 -15.80 -14.26 1.82
CA TYR A 80 -14.61 -13.42 1.64
C TYR A 80 -13.51 -13.76 2.63
N ALA A 81 -13.85 -14.06 3.89
CA ALA A 81 -12.87 -14.56 4.85
C ALA A 81 -12.19 -15.84 4.36
N PHE A 82 -12.95 -16.75 3.74
CA PHE A 82 -12.41 -17.97 3.15
C PHE A 82 -11.47 -17.70 1.97
N LEU A 83 -11.74 -16.67 1.16
CA LEU A 83 -10.81 -16.28 0.08
C LEU A 83 -9.46 -15.81 0.63
N GLU A 84 -9.47 -14.96 1.65
CA GLU A 84 -8.24 -14.47 2.29
C GLU A 84 -7.48 -15.61 2.98
N TYR A 85 -8.21 -16.54 3.61
CA TYR A 85 -7.63 -17.74 4.21
C TYR A 85 -6.90 -18.62 3.17
N GLU A 86 -7.57 -18.94 2.06
CA GLU A 86 -6.98 -19.76 0.99
C GLU A 86 -5.78 -19.04 0.34
N PHE A 87 -5.87 -17.73 0.13
CA PHE A 87 -4.76 -16.93 -0.38
C PHE A 87 -3.55 -17.02 0.56
N LEU A 88 -3.73 -16.75 1.85
CA LEU A 88 -2.64 -16.75 2.82
C LEU A 88 -2.05 -18.14 3.04
N LYS A 89 -2.88 -19.19 3.03
CA LYS A 89 -2.42 -20.58 3.11
C LYS A 89 -1.46 -20.88 1.95
N GLN A 90 -1.90 -20.65 0.72
CA GLN A 90 -1.10 -20.94 -0.49
C GLN A 90 0.13 -20.04 -0.58
N TRP A 91 0.01 -18.76 -0.21
CA TRP A 91 1.13 -17.83 -0.19
C TRP A 91 2.20 -18.24 0.82
N LYS A 92 1.80 -18.64 2.03
CA LYS A 92 2.73 -19.10 3.08
C LYS A 92 3.44 -20.39 2.64
N GLU A 93 2.76 -21.31 1.95
CA GLU A 93 3.38 -22.50 1.36
C GLU A 93 4.42 -22.15 0.30
N LEU A 94 4.10 -21.22 -0.61
CA LEU A 94 5.01 -20.74 -1.65
C LEU A 94 6.24 -20.05 -1.05
N LYS A 95 6.05 -19.11 -0.12
CA LYS A 95 7.14 -18.42 0.57
C LYS A 95 8.03 -19.41 1.31
N ALA A 96 7.44 -20.37 2.02
CA ALA A 96 8.22 -21.39 2.72
C ALA A 96 9.03 -22.25 1.75
N TYR A 97 8.48 -22.58 0.58
CA TYR A 97 9.23 -23.28 -0.47
C TYR A 97 10.38 -22.44 -1.01
N ALA A 98 10.14 -21.18 -1.39
CA ALA A 98 11.17 -20.26 -1.88
C ALA A 98 12.32 -20.10 -0.86
N ASN A 99 11.98 -19.87 0.41
CA ASN A 99 12.95 -19.72 1.48
C ASN A 99 13.79 -20.99 1.70
N ARG A 100 13.21 -22.19 1.58
CA ARG A 100 13.97 -23.45 1.62
C ARG A 100 14.95 -23.59 0.44
N GLN A 101 14.68 -22.94 -0.69
CA GLN A 101 15.61 -22.88 -1.83
C GLN A 101 16.62 -21.71 -1.72
N GLY A 102 16.64 -20.99 -0.60
CA GLY A 102 17.52 -19.83 -0.40
C GLY A 102 17.07 -18.57 -1.16
N ILE A 103 15.85 -18.56 -1.71
CA ILE A 103 15.26 -17.42 -2.40
C ILE A 103 14.45 -16.61 -1.39
N ARG A 104 14.70 -15.30 -1.32
CA ARG A 104 13.90 -14.35 -0.52
C ARG A 104 12.94 -13.57 -1.41
N ILE A 105 11.76 -13.27 -0.89
CA ILE A 105 10.70 -12.55 -1.60
C ILE A 105 10.69 -11.08 -1.17
N ILE A 106 10.83 -10.19 -2.15
CA ILE A 106 10.64 -8.74 -1.98
C ILE A 106 9.18 -8.43 -2.36
N GLY A 107 8.39 -8.01 -1.37
CA GLY A 107 7.07 -7.45 -1.59
C GLY A 107 7.13 -5.96 -1.87
N ASP A 108 5.95 -5.39 -2.11
CA ASP A 108 5.79 -4.00 -2.50
C ASP A 108 4.52 -3.46 -1.87
N ILE A 109 4.61 -2.30 -1.21
CA ILE A 109 3.44 -1.61 -0.68
C ILE A 109 3.37 -0.18 -1.20
N PRO A 110 2.21 0.25 -1.72
CA PRO A 110 1.98 1.65 -2.01
C PRO A 110 2.03 2.46 -0.71
N ILE A 111 2.58 3.69 -0.70
CA ILE A 111 2.48 4.52 0.52
C ILE A 111 1.01 4.74 0.91
N TYR A 112 0.17 5.11 -0.06
CA TYR A 112 -1.25 5.39 0.16
C TYR A 112 -2.15 4.17 -0.08
N VAL A 113 -3.31 4.18 0.56
CA VAL A 113 -4.43 3.28 0.21
C VAL A 113 -5.33 3.94 -0.83
N ALA A 114 -6.16 3.16 -1.52
CA ALA A 114 -7.18 3.72 -2.41
C ALA A 114 -8.32 4.39 -1.62
N MET A 115 -8.99 5.39 -2.22
CA MET A 115 -10.16 6.01 -1.61
C MET A 115 -11.25 4.96 -1.36
N ASP A 116 -11.58 4.15 -2.37
CA ASP A 116 -12.56 3.07 -2.28
C ASP A 116 -11.92 1.78 -1.72
N SER A 117 -11.58 1.81 -0.43
CA SER A 117 -10.96 0.69 0.30
C SER A 117 -11.63 0.47 1.65
N SER A 118 -11.50 -0.76 2.17
CA SER A 118 -11.93 -1.06 3.54
C SER A 118 -11.15 -0.23 4.56
N ASP A 119 -9.87 0.07 4.33
CA ASP A 119 -9.06 0.91 5.21
C ASP A 119 -9.65 2.32 5.36
N ALA A 120 -9.93 2.99 4.22
CA ALA A 120 -10.48 4.34 4.21
C ALA A 120 -11.91 4.40 4.77
N TRP A 121 -12.71 3.36 4.54
CA TRP A 121 -14.06 3.27 5.07
C TRP A 121 -14.09 2.98 6.57
N ALA A 122 -13.28 2.02 7.04
CA ALA A 122 -13.33 1.50 8.40
C ALA A 122 -12.64 2.39 9.44
N ALA A 123 -11.60 3.11 9.04
CA ALA A 123 -10.82 3.99 9.91
C ALA A 123 -10.63 5.38 9.27
N PRO A 124 -11.73 6.12 9.02
CA PRO A 124 -11.70 7.43 8.33
C PRO A 124 -10.83 8.47 9.06
N GLU A 125 -10.67 8.35 10.38
CA GLU A 125 -9.85 9.24 11.21
C GLU A 125 -8.35 9.14 10.95
N LEU A 126 -7.90 8.11 10.22
CA LEU A 126 -6.52 8.02 9.73
C LEU A 126 -6.25 8.96 8.55
N PHE A 127 -7.29 9.57 7.98
CA PHE A 127 -7.24 10.33 6.73
C PHE A 127 -7.72 11.77 6.90
N GLN A 128 -7.28 12.63 5.99
CA GLN A 128 -7.66 14.05 5.93
C GLN A 128 -9.05 14.21 5.30
N PHE A 129 -10.07 13.76 6.02
CA PHE A 129 -11.47 13.91 5.65
C PHE A 129 -12.15 15.06 6.39
N ASP A 130 -13.17 15.65 5.76
CA ASP A 130 -14.12 16.51 6.44
C ASP A 130 -15.17 15.68 7.23
N ARG A 131 -16.16 16.36 7.80
CA ARG A 131 -17.21 15.72 8.60
C ARG A 131 -18.11 14.79 7.79
N ASP A 132 -18.20 15.00 6.48
CA ASP A 132 -19.03 14.22 5.55
C ASP A 132 -18.21 13.13 4.83
N ARG A 133 -17.00 12.86 5.32
CA ARG A 133 -16.05 11.87 4.79
C ARG A 133 -15.58 12.17 3.37
N VAL A 134 -15.54 13.44 3.00
CA VAL A 134 -14.97 13.91 1.73
C VAL A 134 -13.50 14.27 1.96
N PRO A 135 -12.57 13.89 1.06
CA PRO A 135 -11.18 14.33 1.14
C PRO A 135 -11.06 15.86 1.15
N LEU A 136 -10.25 16.39 2.07
CA LEU A 136 -9.84 17.80 2.03
C LEU A 136 -8.84 18.03 0.88
N ALA A 137 -7.97 17.04 0.67
CA ALA A 137 -6.97 16.99 -0.37
C ALA A 137 -6.66 15.54 -0.74
N VAL A 138 -6.06 15.35 -1.91
CA VAL A 138 -5.68 14.05 -2.45
C VAL A 138 -4.21 14.01 -2.83
N ALA A 139 -3.67 12.80 -2.92
CA ALA A 139 -2.30 12.55 -3.29
C ALA A 139 -2.03 12.83 -4.77
N GLY A 140 -0.79 13.19 -5.05
CA GLY A 140 -0.24 13.35 -6.38
C GLY A 140 1.25 13.68 -6.31
N VAL A 141 1.79 14.11 -7.45
CA VAL A 141 3.13 14.70 -7.56
C VAL A 141 3.06 15.98 -8.40
N PRO A 142 3.90 16.99 -8.11
CA PRO A 142 3.89 18.25 -8.85
C PRO A 142 4.28 18.05 -10.32
N PRO A 143 4.03 19.05 -11.17
CA PRO A 143 4.64 19.11 -12.48
C PRO A 143 6.16 18.95 -12.43
N ASP A 144 6.69 18.18 -13.37
CA ASP A 144 8.13 17.99 -13.57
C ASP A 144 8.47 17.96 -15.07
N VAL A 145 9.73 17.67 -15.39
CA VAL A 145 10.21 17.62 -16.78
C VAL A 145 9.57 16.50 -17.61
N PHE A 146 8.93 15.52 -16.95
CA PHE A 146 8.26 14.39 -17.58
C PHE A 146 6.73 14.58 -17.66
N SER A 147 6.13 15.36 -16.75
CA SER A 147 4.71 15.71 -16.75
C SER A 147 4.46 17.19 -16.48
N ALA A 148 3.98 17.92 -17.50
CA ALA A 148 3.65 19.34 -17.40
C ALA A 148 2.49 19.65 -16.42
N ASP A 149 1.63 18.67 -16.13
CA ASP A 149 0.49 18.81 -15.21
C ASP A 149 0.72 18.13 -13.86
N GLY A 150 1.88 17.49 -13.68
CA GLY A 150 2.13 16.56 -12.59
C GLY A 150 1.28 15.31 -12.72
N GLN A 151 1.05 14.60 -11.63
CA GLN A 151 0.17 13.43 -11.63
C GLN A 151 -0.80 13.53 -10.46
N LEU A 152 -2.09 13.45 -10.76
CA LEU A 152 -3.15 13.45 -9.76
C LEU A 152 -3.57 12.00 -9.52
N TRP A 153 -3.17 11.42 -8.39
CA TRP A 153 -3.43 10.00 -8.08
C TRP A 153 -4.79 9.78 -7.42
N GLY A 154 -5.28 10.78 -6.66
CA GLY A 154 -6.62 10.73 -6.09
C GLY A 154 -6.75 9.94 -4.78
N ASN A 155 -5.65 9.38 -4.26
CA ASN A 155 -5.66 8.70 -2.97
C ASN A 155 -5.96 9.68 -1.82
N PRO A 156 -6.66 9.24 -0.76
CA PRO A 156 -6.79 10.02 0.46
C PRO A 156 -5.42 10.20 1.14
N LEU A 157 -5.20 11.39 1.67
CA LEU A 157 -3.97 11.72 2.42
C LEU A 157 -4.12 11.34 3.89
N TYR A 158 -3.03 10.91 4.51
CA TYR A 158 -3.02 10.55 5.93
C TYR A 158 -3.11 11.78 6.85
N ASP A 159 -3.89 11.65 7.92
CA ASP A 159 -3.77 12.52 9.09
C ASP A 159 -2.58 12.04 9.94
N TRP A 160 -1.38 12.53 9.60
CA TRP A 160 -0.15 12.14 10.28
C TRP A 160 -0.12 12.54 11.76
N GLU A 161 -0.89 13.57 12.17
CA GLU A 161 -1.01 13.94 13.58
C GLU A 161 -1.85 12.92 14.34
N TYR A 162 -2.96 12.45 13.76
CA TYR A 162 -3.73 11.35 14.34
C TYR A 162 -2.91 10.06 14.42
N HIS A 163 -2.18 9.71 13.35
CA HIS A 163 -1.25 8.58 13.37
C HIS A 163 -0.21 8.73 14.48
N LYS A 164 0.41 9.91 14.65
CA LYS A 164 1.39 10.16 15.72
C LYS A 164 0.76 10.02 17.11
N LYS A 165 -0.43 10.59 17.31
CA LYS A 165 -1.19 10.52 18.58
C LYS A 165 -1.52 9.08 18.97
N THR A 166 -1.77 8.21 18.00
CA THR A 166 -2.07 6.78 18.21
C THR A 166 -0.83 5.89 18.18
N GLY A 167 0.37 6.47 18.20
CA GLY A 167 1.63 5.72 18.21
C GLY A 167 1.90 4.97 16.91
N TYR A 168 1.39 5.48 15.78
CA TYR A 168 1.48 4.90 14.44
C TYR A 168 0.95 3.46 14.36
N SER A 169 -0.03 3.10 15.20
CA SER A 169 -0.53 1.74 15.38
C SER A 169 -0.96 1.08 14.07
N TRP A 170 -1.68 1.81 13.20
CA TRP A 170 -2.08 1.31 11.89
C TRP A 170 -0.89 0.95 11.00
N TRP A 171 0.14 1.81 10.93
CA TRP A 171 1.36 1.52 10.16
C TRP A 171 2.16 0.37 10.76
N VAL A 172 2.19 0.23 12.08
CA VAL A 172 2.81 -0.92 12.76
C VAL A 172 2.11 -2.22 12.34
N LYS A 173 0.78 -2.26 12.38
CA LYS A 173 -0.02 -3.43 11.96
C LYS A 173 0.18 -3.76 10.49
N ARG A 174 0.12 -2.75 9.62
CA ARG A 174 0.37 -2.89 8.18
C ARG A 174 1.73 -3.53 7.91
N MET A 175 2.79 -2.98 8.52
CA MET A 175 4.14 -3.51 8.33
C MET A 175 4.32 -4.90 8.95
N ALA A 176 3.67 -5.19 10.09
CA ALA A 176 3.69 -6.52 10.69
C ALA A 176 3.06 -7.57 9.76
N HIS A 177 1.88 -7.26 9.21
CA HIS A 177 1.20 -8.13 8.25
C HIS A 177 2.05 -8.36 7.00
N CYS A 178 2.63 -7.32 6.41
CA CYS A 178 3.50 -7.45 5.23
C CYS A 178 4.74 -8.33 5.49
N ARG A 179 5.27 -8.38 6.72
CA ARG A 179 6.40 -9.26 7.07
C ARG A 179 6.01 -10.74 7.12
N GLU A 180 4.74 -11.06 7.34
CA GLU A 180 4.27 -12.43 7.18
C GLU A 180 4.37 -12.85 5.71
N LEU A 181 4.06 -11.94 4.79
CA LEU A 181 4.05 -12.20 3.36
C LEU A 181 5.44 -12.18 2.72
N TYR A 182 6.30 -11.25 3.14
CA TYR A 182 7.54 -10.96 2.44
C TYR A 182 8.75 -11.04 3.36
N ASP A 183 9.93 -11.28 2.80
CA ASP A 183 11.20 -11.22 3.54
C ASP A 183 11.77 -9.79 3.53
N MET A 184 11.45 -9.03 2.49
CA MET A 184 11.75 -7.60 2.33
C MET A 184 10.55 -6.86 1.74
N ILE A 185 10.44 -5.56 1.98
CA ILE A 185 9.29 -4.74 1.57
C ILE A 185 9.82 -3.48 0.89
N ARG A 186 9.53 -3.32 -0.40
CA ARG A 186 9.65 -2.01 -1.06
C ARG A 186 8.49 -1.13 -0.58
N ILE A 187 8.79 0.08 -0.14
CA ILE A 187 7.76 1.08 0.11
C ILE A 187 7.82 2.09 -1.01
N ASP A 188 6.78 2.07 -1.84
CA ASP A 188 6.57 3.00 -2.94
C ASP A 188 6.43 4.44 -2.45
N HIS A 189 6.89 5.39 -3.26
CA HIS A 189 6.85 6.82 -2.99
C HIS A 189 7.38 7.17 -1.59
N PHE A 190 8.52 6.60 -1.21
CA PHE A 190 9.10 6.74 0.14
C PHE A 190 9.34 8.20 0.53
N ARG A 191 9.57 9.07 -0.46
CA ARG A 191 9.72 10.50 -0.22
C ARG A 191 8.51 11.12 0.50
N GLY A 192 7.32 10.53 0.35
CA GLY A 192 6.06 10.89 1.01
C GLY A 192 6.16 10.96 2.53
N PHE A 193 7.09 10.20 3.14
CA PHE A 193 7.32 10.24 4.58
C PHE A 193 8.13 11.48 5.03
N GLU A 194 8.93 12.08 4.15
CA GLU A 194 9.62 13.33 4.42
C GLU A 194 8.68 14.52 4.22
N ALA A 195 8.04 14.57 3.05
CA ALA A 195 7.00 15.50 2.68
C ALA A 195 6.10 14.82 1.67
N TYR A 196 4.84 15.18 1.54
CA TYR A 196 3.96 14.68 0.49
C TYR A 196 3.32 15.85 -0.25
N TYR A 197 2.96 15.61 -1.51
CA TYR A 197 2.32 16.63 -2.32
C TYR A 197 0.80 16.51 -2.16
N SER A 198 0.20 17.59 -1.64
CA SER A 198 -1.20 17.67 -1.27
C SER A 198 -1.93 18.55 -2.26
N VAL A 199 -2.82 17.96 -3.07
CA VAL A 199 -3.62 18.66 -4.07
C VAL A 199 -5.03 18.85 -3.51
N PRO A 200 -5.59 20.08 -3.47
CA PRO A 200 -6.96 20.30 -3.01
C PRO A 200 -7.96 19.39 -3.71
N TYR A 201 -8.89 18.79 -2.96
CA TYR A 201 -9.89 17.90 -3.54
C TYR A 201 -10.80 18.65 -4.52
N GLY A 202 -11.15 18.01 -5.63
CA GLY A 202 -11.93 18.62 -6.73
C GLY A 202 -11.09 19.24 -7.85
N GLU A 203 -9.78 19.38 -7.67
CA GLU A 203 -8.86 19.75 -8.75
C GLU A 203 -8.84 18.69 -9.86
N LYS A 204 -8.61 19.13 -11.11
CA LYS A 204 -8.52 18.24 -12.28
C LYS A 204 -7.08 17.82 -12.62
N THR A 205 -6.09 18.52 -12.06
CA THR A 205 -4.66 18.29 -12.29
C THR A 205 -3.91 18.46 -10.97
N ALA A 206 -2.64 18.07 -10.92
CA ALA A 206 -1.84 18.24 -9.71
C ALA A 206 -1.23 19.65 -9.57
N ARG A 207 -1.35 20.54 -10.57
CA ARG A 207 -0.66 21.85 -10.60
C ARG A 207 -0.83 22.71 -9.35
N ASN A 208 -2.02 22.68 -8.74
CA ASN A 208 -2.38 23.55 -7.62
C ASN A 208 -2.13 22.91 -6.25
N GLY A 209 -1.31 21.85 -6.19
CA GLY A 209 -0.91 21.24 -4.93
C GLY A 209 0.23 21.96 -4.22
N ARG A 210 0.49 21.54 -2.98
CA ARG A 210 1.60 22.04 -2.16
C ARG A 210 2.31 20.90 -1.42
N TRP A 211 3.59 21.09 -1.15
CA TRP A 211 4.33 20.19 -0.27
C TRP A 211 3.90 20.40 1.18
N VAL A 212 3.57 19.29 1.86
CA VAL A 212 3.24 19.23 3.29
C VAL A 212 4.19 18.27 3.97
N LYS A 213 4.65 18.59 5.18
CA LYS A 213 5.61 17.73 5.91
C LYS A 213 4.98 16.39 6.26
N GLY A 214 5.72 15.30 6.00
CA GLY A 214 5.36 13.95 6.43
C GLY A 214 5.81 13.66 7.87
N PRO A 215 5.62 12.42 8.36
CA PRO A 215 5.94 12.01 9.72
C PRO A 215 7.46 11.93 10.00
N GLY A 216 8.28 11.92 8.95
CA GLY A 216 9.74 11.78 9.03
C GLY A 216 10.17 10.53 9.80
N MET A 217 11.27 10.66 10.55
CA MET A 217 11.86 9.55 11.30
C MET A 217 11.04 9.06 12.49
N ASP A 218 10.04 9.81 12.96
CA ASP A 218 9.23 9.40 14.12
C ASP A 218 8.50 8.09 13.83
N LEU A 219 7.91 7.96 12.64
CA LEU A 219 7.28 6.71 12.19
C LEU A 219 8.30 5.56 12.16
N PHE A 220 9.46 5.76 11.50
CA PHE A 220 10.43 4.69 11.32
C PHE A 220 11.11 4.24 12.61
N ARG A 221 11.26 5.13 13.61
CA ARG A 221 11.71 4.74 14.95
C ARG A 221 10.71 3.81 15.62
N VAL A 222 9.40 4.11 15.49
CA VAL A 222 8.34 3.25 16.02
C VAL A 222 8.29 1.91 15.29
N LEU A 223 8.34 1.92 13.95
CA LEU A 223 8.38 0.69 13.14
C LEU A 223 9.60 -0.16 13.50
N LYS A 224 10.80 0.42 13.59
CA LYS A 224 12.02 -0.30 13.98
C LYS A 224 11.89 -0.97 15.35
N LYS A 225 11.21 -0.32 16.31
CA LYS A 225 10.96 -0.89 17.64
C LYS A 225 9.92 -2.01 17.61
N ALA A 226 8.84 -1.84 16.85
CA ALA A 226 7.70 -2.76 16.87
C ALA A 226 7.89 -3.99 15.97
N VAL A 227 8.48 -3.80 14.78
CA VAL A 227 8.64 -4.86 13.77
C VAL A 227 10.10 -5.16 13.44
N GLY A 228 11.06 -4.59 14.18
CA GLY A 228 12.49 -4.81 13.99
C GLY A 228 13.06 -4.10 12.75
N GLN A 229 14.27 -4.49 12.33
CA GLN A 229 14.77 -4.17 10.98
C GLN A 229 14.00 -5.02 9.97
N ALA A 230 12.75 -4.65 9.70
CA ALA A 230 12.07 -5.09 8.49
C ALA A 230 12.99 -4.70 7.33
N GLY A 231 13.34 -5.64 6.45
CA GLY A 231 14.17 -5.35 5.29
C GLY A 231 13.41 -4.44 4.33
N VAL A 232 13.44 -3.13 4.56
CA VAL A 232 12.73 -2.14 3.77
C VAL A 232 13.65 -1.67 2.65
N ILE A 233 13.09 -1.52 1.44
CA ILE A 233 13.72 -0.83 0.32
C ILE A 233 12.94 0.47 0.12
N ALA A 234 13.61 1.61 0.15
CA ALA A 234 13.01 2.89 -0.12
C ALA A 234 12.93 3.10 -1.65
N GLU A 235 11.72 3.24 -2.19
CA GLU A 235 11.55 3.78 -3.54
C GLU A 235 11.81 5.29 -3.48
N ASP A 236 12.99 5.70 -3.95
CA ASP A 236 13.51 7.06 -3.90
C ASP A 236 13.80 7.63 -5.29
N LEU A 237 12.91 7.38 -6.25
CA LEU A 237 13.00 7.91 -7.61
C LEU A 237 12.33 9.29 -7.72
N GLY A 238 12.60 9.99 -8.82
CA GLY A 238 12.10 11.35 -9.09
C GLY A 238 12.96 12.45 -8.45
N VAL A 239 12.34 13.60 -8.16
CA VAL A 239 13.05 14.76 -7.57
C VAL A 239 13.22 14.57 -6.07
N ILE A 240 14.43 14.16 -5.67
CA ILE A 240 14.79 13.87 -4.28
C ILE A 240 15.51 15.07 -3.63
N THR A 241 14.84 15.67 -2.65
CA THR A 241 15.39 16.76 -1.82
C THR A 241 16.42 16.22 -0.83
N ASP A 242 17.27 17.10 -0.30
CA ASP A 242 18.28 16.69 0.70
C ASP A 242 17.64 16.13 1.98
N GLY A 243 16.44 16.59 2.34
CA GLY A 243 15.67 16.01 3.45
C GLY A 243 15.29 14.55 3.22
N VAL A 244 14.96 14.16 1.98
CA VAL A 244 14.66 12.76 1.65
C VAL A 244 15.93 11.92 1.69
N LYS A 245 17.05 12.44 1.17
CA LYS A 245 18.36 11.76 1.27
C LYS A 245 18.77 11.54 2.72
N GLU A 246 18.53 12.52 3.59
CA GLU A 246 18.78 12.42 5.02
C GLU A 246 17.87 11.38 5.69
N LEU A 247 16.58 11.34 5.34
CA LEU A 247 15.65 10.33 5.83
C LEU A 247 16.09 8.90 5.46
N ILE A 248 16.49 8.68 4.21
CA ILE A 248 17.00 7.37 3.74
C ILE A 248 18.29 7.00 4.48
N ARG A 249 19.20 7.96 4.65
CA ARG A 249 20.45 7.76 5.41
C ARG A 249 20.19 7.40 6.87
N GLU A 250 19.26 8.10 7.54
CA GLU A 250 18.92 7.85 8.95
C GLU A 250 18.17 6.55 9.17
N THR A 251 17.29 6.15 8.25
CA THR A 251 16.65 4.83 8.29
C THR A 251 17.64 3.69 8.02
N GLY A 252 18.66 3.94 7.19
CA GLY A 252 19.61 2.95 6.74
C GLY A 252 19.04 2.00 5.68
N TYR A 253 17.89 2.33 5.09
CA TYR A 253 17.27 1.52 4.05
C TYR A 253 18.02 1.70 2.72
N PRO A 254 18.21 0.62 1.93
CA PRO A 254 18.67 0.75 0.56
C PRO A 254 17.67 1.55 -0.28
N GLY A 255 18.19 2.52 -1.05
CA GLY A 255 17.46 3.17 -2.13
C GLY A 255 17.49 2.34 -3.42
N MET A 256 16.88 2.87 -4.47
CA MET A 256 16.79 2.26 -5.80
C MET A 256 17.67 2.97 -6.82
N LYS A 257 18.17 2.21 -7.79
CA LYS A 257 18.84 2.72 -8.98
C LYS A 257 18.24 2.08 -10.22
N VAL A 258 17.75 2.89 -11.15
CA VAL A 258 17.14 2.43 -12.40
C VAL A 258 18.04 2.81 -13.56
N LEU A 259 18.63 1.81 -14.21
CA LEU A 259 19.67 2.02 -15.21
C LEU A 259 19.14 2.76 -16.47
N GLN A 260 17.87 2.55 -16.83
CA GLN A 260 17.23 3.27 -17.93
C GLN A 260 17.18 4.80 -17.72
N PHE A 261 17.34 5.30 -16.49
CA PHE A 261 17.40 6.74 -16.20
C PHE A 261 18.81 7.32 -16.25
N ALA A 262 19.85 6.50 -16.48
CA ALA A 262 21.25 6.89 -16.31
C ALA A 262 21.81 7.76 -17.45
N PHE A 263 21.28 7.63 -18.66
CA PHE A 263 21.98 8.07 -19.87
C PHE A 263 21.47 9.39 -20.49
N GLY A 264 20.41 10.00 -19.95
CA GLY A 264 19.81 11.22 -20.50
C GLY A 264 20.34 12.56 -19.95
N SER A 265 21.11 12.55 -18.85
CA SER A 265 21.36 13.77 -18.04
C SER A 265 22.84 14.06 -17.76
N GLY A 266 23.76 13.49 -18.55
CA GLY A 266 25.21 13.73 -18.43
C GLY A 266 25.90 13.00 -17.26
N PRO A 267 27.20 13.27 -17.01
CA PRO A 267 28.07 12.46 -16.14
C PRO A 267 27.77 12.59 -14.63
N ASP A 268 26.97 13.59 -14.24
CA ASP A 268 26.55 13.80 -12.86
C ASP A 268 25.26 13.07 -12.49
N ASN A 269 24.70 12.30 -13.43
CA ASN A 269 23.51 11.51 -13.18
C ASN A 269 23.75 10.44 -12.10
N SER A 270 22.97 10.50 -11.02
CA SER A 270 23.09 9.59 -9.88
C SER A 270 22.69 8.14 -10.19
N PHE A 271 22.12 7.89 -11.36
CA PHE A 271 21.79 6.56 -11.88
C PHE A 271 22.94 5.92 -12.69
N LEU A 272 24.13 6.55 -12.77
CA LEU A 272 25.30 5.92 -13.38
C LEU A 272 25.99 4.93 -12.43
N PRO A 273 26.41 3.73 -12.88
CA PRO A 273 26.92 2.68 -12.00
C PRO A 273 28.07 3.07 -11.07
N TRP A 274 28.99 3.92 -11.51
CA TRP A 274 30.12 4.37 -10.69
C TRP A 274 29.75 5.39 -9.61
N LYS A 275 28.52 5.91 -9.62
CA LYS A 275 27.98 6.81 -8.59
C LYS A 275 27.18 6.06 -7.51
N TYR A 276 27.01 4.74 -7.64
CA TYR A 276 26.16 3.97 -6.74
C TYR A 276 26.77 3.83 -5.34
N PRO A 277 25.96 3.99 -4.27
CA PRO A 277 26.36 3.54 -2.95
C PRO A 277 26.27 2.01 -2.86
N ALA A 278 27.02 1.40 -1.94
CA ALA A 278 26.93 -0.04 -1.70
C ALA A 278 25.53 -0.50 -1.25
N ASN A 279 24.81 0.35 -0.50
CA ASN A 279 23.47 0.06 0.01
C ASN A 279 22.38 0.56 -0.96
N CYS A 280 22.25 -0.10 -2.11
CA CYS A 280 21.14 0.15 -3.04
C CYS A 280 20.71 -1.13 -3.75
N VAL A 281 19.53 -1.06 -4.37
CA VAL A 281 19.03 -2.11 -5.27
C VAL A 281 19.00 -1.56 -6.70
N VAL A 282 19.72 -2.23 -7.59
CA VAL A 282 19.85 -1.81 -8.99
C VAL A 282 18.89 -2.61 -9.87
N TYR A 283 18.14 -1.90 -10.69
CA TYR A 283 17.21 -2.44 -11.68
C TYR A 283 17.64 -1.99 -13.07
N THR A 284 17.38 -2.82 -14.08
CA THR A 284 17.43 -2.35 -15.47
C THR A 284 16.31 -1.34 -15.72
N GLY A 285 15.08 -1.73 -15.41
CA GLY A 285 13.84 -0.94 -15.37
C GLY A 285 12.91 -1.54 -14.30
N THR A 286 11.89 -0.78 -13.88
CA THR A 286 10.81 -1.25 -12.99
C THR A 286 9.60 -1.70 -13.82
N HIS A 287 8.52 -2.11 -13.14
CA HIS A 287 7.22 -2.36 -13.77
C HIS A 287 6.57 -1.12 -14.45
N ASP A 288 7.03 0.09 -14.14
CA ASP A 288 6.56 1.34 -14.76
C ASP A 288 7.35 1.71 -16.02
N ASN A 289 8.42 0.96 -16.31
CA ASN A 289 9.26 1.18 -17.46
C ASN A 289 8.96 0.18 -18.57
N ASP A 290 9.26 0.57 -19.81
CA ASP A 290 9.33 -0.39 -20.91
C ASP A 290 10.46 -1.41 -20.61
N THR A 291 10.38 -2.57 -21.26
CA THR A 291 11.49 -3.50 -21.36
C THR A 291 12.74 -2.78 -21.83
N THR A 292 13.94 -3.21 -21.39
CA THR A 292 15.20 -2.57 -21.81
C THR A 292 15.36 -2.54 -23.33
N VAL A 293 14.84 -3.54 -24.05
CA VAL A 293 14.85 -3.55 -25.52
C VAL A 293 13.91 -2.50 -26.11
N GLY A 294 12.71 -2.35 -25.54
CA GLY A 294 11.75 -1.33 -25.94
C GLY A 294 12.27 0.08 -25.68
N TRP A 295 12.76 0.34 -24.46
CA TRP A 295 13.47 1.57 -24.09
C TRP A 295 14.63 1.87 -25.05
N TYR A 296 15.51 0.90 -25.32
CA TYR A 296 16.65 1.13 -26.20
C TYR A 296 16.21 1.48 -27.63
N ARG A 297 15.09 0.94 -28.13
CA ARG A 297 14.60 1.27 -29.47
C ARG A 297 14.06 2.69 -29.56
N SER A 298 13.37 3.17 -28.52
CA SER A 298 12.78 4.51 -28.46
C SER A 298 13.75 5.60 -27.98
N ALA A 299 14.83 5.22 -27.28
CA ALA A 299 15.84 6.12 -26.76
C ALA A 299 16.51 6.95 -27.88
N ASN A 300 16.81 8.21 -27.56
CA ASN A 300 17.47 9.12 -28.49
C ASN A 300 18.98 8.77 -28.63
N ALA A 301 19.65 9.36 -29.62
CA ALA A 301 21.07 9.04 -29.89
C ALA A 301 22.03 9.43 -28.74
N GLY A 302 21.65 10.35 -27.86
CA GLY A 302 22.46 10.73 -26.70
C GLY A 302 22.29 9.80 -25.49
N GLU A 303 21.20 9.02 -25.45
CA GLU A 303 20.92 8.03 -24.40
C GLU A 303 21.46 6.63 -24.72
N LYS A 304 21.85 6.40 -25.99
CA LYS A 304 22.36 5.13 -26.53
C LYS A 304 23.88 5.06 -26.47
#